data_AF-A0A2H5W172-F1
#
_entry.id   AF-A0A2H5W172-F1
#
_cell.length_a   1.000
_cell.length_b   1.000
_cell.length_c   1.000
_cell.angle_alpha   90.00
_cell.angle_beta   90.00
_cell.angle_gamma   90.00
#
_symmetry.space_group_name_H-M   'P 1'
#
loop_
_entity.id
_entity.type
_entity.pdbx_description
1 polymer ?
#
loop_
_entity_poly.entity_id
_entity_poly.type
_entity_poly.pdbx_seq_one_letter_code
_entity_poly.pdbx_strand_id
1 'polypeptide(L)' 'MRVRYGQQEYEFAERMSVRKLLERLGVLPETVVVVRNEEIVTEDEMLDINDEVELIRVVSGGRAGV' A
#
# COMPACT_ATOMS: atom_id res chain seq x y z
N MET A 1 -4.54 -6.70 10.14
CA MET A 1 -4.38 -6.21 8.77
C MET A 1 -2.98 -6.61 8.37
N ARG A 2 -2.85 -7.39 7.30
CA ARG A 2 -1.54 -7.82 6.80
C ARG A 2 -1.16 -6.91 5.65
N VAL A 3 -0.01 -6.26 5.74
CA VAL A 3 0.46 -5.28 4.75
C VAL A 3 1.76 -5.79 4.15
N ARG A 4 1.77 -5.99 2.83
CA ARG A 4 2.95 -6.39 2.07
C ARG A 4 3.51 -5.21 1.30
N TYR A 5 4.79 -4.92 1.47
CA TYR A 5 5.51 -3.91 0.71
C TYR A 5 6.78 -4.51 0.09
N GLY A 6 6.66 -4.94 -1.16
CA GLY A 6 7.71 -5.71 -1.83
C GLY A 6 8.00 -7.03 -1.12
N GLN A 7 9.16 -7.15 -0.48
CA GLN A 7 9.56 -8.35 0.28
C GLN A 7 9.30 -8.23 1.79
N GLN A 8 8.83 -7.06 2.25
CA GLN A 8 8.56 -6.80 3.66
C GLN A 8 7.09 -7.07 3.96
N GLU A 9 6.82 -7.68 5.11
CA GLU A 9 5.47 -7.89 5.62
C GLU A 9 5.32 -7.23 6.98
N TYR A 10 4.19 -6.57 7.19
CA TYR A 10 3.83 -5.88 8.41
C TYR A 10 2.45 -6.34 8.87
N GLU A 11 2.26 -6.43 10.18
CA GLU A 11 0.96 -6.72 10.78
C GLU A 11 0.51 -5.55 11.65
N PHE A 12 -0.71 -5.09 11.42
CA PHE A 12 -1.36 -4.04 12.20
C PHE A 12 -2.63 -4.58 12.84
N ALA A 13 -2.79 -4.36 14.15
CA ALA A 13 -3.96 -4.77 14.93
C ALA A 13 -4.98 -3.64 15.15
N GLU A 14 -4.91 -2.57 14.36
CA GLU A 14 -5.84 -1.44 14.43
C GLU A 14 -6.43 -1.15 13.05
N ARG A 15 -7.65 -0.59 13.03
CA ARG A 15 -8.24 -0.03 11.80
C ARG A 15 -7.65 1.36 11.54
N MET A 16 -7.36 1.66 10.29
CA MET A 16 -6.85 2.96 9.87
C MET A 16 -7.18 3.24 8.40
N SER A 17 -7.14 4.50 8.00
CA SER A 17 -7.21 4.84 6.57
C SER A 17 -5.92 4.43 5.85
N VAL A 18 -6.03 4.22 4.54
CA VAL A 18 -4.88 3.99 3.67
C VAL A 18 -3.85 5.12 3.83
N ARG A 19 -4.27 6.39 3.88
CA ARG A 19 -3.37 7.53 4.14
C ARG A 19 -2.57 7.36 5.43
N LYS A 20 -3.22 7.03 6.55
CA LYS A 20 -2.54 6.85 7.85
C LYS A 20 -1.56 5.66 7.82
N LEU A 21 -1.90 4.59 7.09
CA LEU A 21 -0.99 3.46 6.88
C LEU A 21 0.28 3.91 6.13
N LEU A 22 0.11 4.64 5.04
CA LEU A 22 1.22 5.16 4.23
C LEU A 22 2.12 6.10 5.03
N GLU A 23 1.53 7.01 5.80
CA GLU A 23 2.26 7.91 6.71
C GLU A 23 3.11 7.14 7.73
N ARG A 24 2.56 6.06 8.32
CA ARG A 24 3.28 5.22 9.28
C ARG A 24 4.45 4.46 8.67
N LEU A 25 4.31 4.05 7.41
CA LEU A 25 5.36 3.38 6.66
C LEU A 25 6.36 4.37 6.04
N GLY A 26 6.09 5.68 6.11
CA GLY A 26 6.90 6.71 5.47
C GLY A 26 6.86 6.64 3.94
N VAL A 27 5.76 6.14 3.38
CA VAL A 27 5.57 5.94 1.93
C VAL A 27 4.70 7.04 1.37
N LEU A 28 5.10 7.60 0.23
CA LEU A 28 4.30 8.63 -0.45
C LEU A 28 3.18 7.96 -1.27
N PRO A 29 1.91 8.42 -1.15
CA PRO A 29 0.79 7.86 -1.92
C PRO A 29 1.00 7.89 -3.43
N GLU A 30 1.71 8.90 -3.93
CA GLU A 30 2.01 9.07 -5.37
C GLU A 30 3.02 8.04 -5.90
N THR A 31 3.73 7.34 -5.00
CA THR A 31 4.81 6.38 -5.35
C THR A 31 4.36 4.93 -5.27
N VAL A 32 3.14 4.67 -4.81
CA VAL A 32 2.60 3.31 -4.65
C VAL A 32 1.14 3.24 -5.05
N VAL A 33 0.74 2.07 -5.58
CA VAL A 33 -0.65 1.67 -5.72
C VAL A 33 -0.99 0.76 -4.56
N VAL A 34 -2.11 1.04 -3.90
CA VAL A 34 -2.58 0.25 -2.76
C VAL A 34 -3.69 -0.70 -3.24
N VAL A 35 -3.49 -1.99 -2.99
CA VAL A 35 -4.45 -3.05 -3.30
C VAL A 35 -4.93 -3.65 -1.98
N ARG A 36 -6.23 -3.59 -1.70
CA ARG A 36 -6.90 -4.21 -0.54
C ARG A 36 -7.75 -5.36 -1.03
N ASN A 37 -7.51 -6.58 -0.55
CA ASN A 37 -8.29 -7.77 -0.92
C ASN A 37 -8.47 -7.89 -2.45
N GLU A 38 -7.38 -7.76 -3.21
CA GLU A 38 -7.36 -7.80 -4.68
C GLU A 38 -8.01 -6.60 -5.41
N GLU A 39 -8.48 -5.58 -4.70
CA GLU A 39 -9.07 -4.36 -5.26
C GLU A 39 -8.19 -3.12 -5.04
N ILE A 40 -8.05 -2.27 -6.07
CA ILE A 40 -7.33 -1.00 -5.93
C ILE A 40 -8.19 -0.03 -5.11
N VAL A 41 -7.59 0.53 -4.06
CA VAL A 41 -8.25 1.49 -3.16
C VAL A 41 -7.54 2.84 -3.16
N THR A 42 -8.30 3.89 -2.86
CA THR A 42 -7.75 5.25 -2.71
C THR A 42 -7.26 5.51 -1.30
N GLU A 43 -6.53 6.60 -1.09
CA GLU A 43 -5.96 6.94 0.22
C GLU A 43 -7.01 7.27 1.31
N ASP A 44 -8.23 7.61 0.90
CA ASP A 44 -9.35 7.94 1.79
C ASP A 44 -10.09 6.70 2.31
N GLU A 45 -9.87 5.54 1.69
CA GLU A 45 -10.52 4.29 2.08
C GLU A 45 -10.03 3.80 3.45
N MET A 46 -10.95 3.17 4.19
CA MET A 46 -10.66 2.55 5.48
C MET A 46 -10.21 1.10 5.30
N LEU A 47 -9.20 0.71 6.09
CA LEU A 47 -8.68 -0.65 6.16
C LEU A 47 -9.08 -1.29 7.50
N ASP A 48 -9.58 -2.52 7.40
CA ASP A 48 -9.98 -3.36 8.52
C ASP A 48 -8.83 -4.25 9.02
N ILE A 49 -8.93 -4.71 10.26
CA ILE A 49 -7.95 -5.61 10.87
C ILE A 49 -7.88 -6.98 10.18
N ASN A 50 -8.85 -7.35 9.35
CA ASN A 50 -8.84 -8.61 8.61
C ASN A 50 -8.41 -8.43 7.15
N ASP A 51 -8.12 -7.21 6.71
CA ASP A 51 -7.76 -6.95 5.31
C ASP A 51 -6.32 -7.39 5.00
N GLU A 52 -6.15 -7.88 3.78
CA GLU A 52 -4.86 -8.07 3.13
C GLU A 52 -4.58 -6.89 2.21
N VAL A 53 -3.46 -6.22 2.44
CA VAL A 53 -3.08 -5.00 1.75
C VAL A 53 -1.73 -5.20 1.08
N GLU A 54 -1.63 -4.89 -0.20
CA GLU A 54 -0.40 -4.92 -0.97
C GLU A 54 -0.06 -3.51 -1.49
N LEU A 55 1.18 -3.11 -1.26
CA LEU A 55 1.77 -1.84 -1.70
C LEU A 55 2.67 -2.11 -2.90
N ILE A 56 2.18 -1.75 -4.10
CA ILE A 56 2.89 -1.94 -5.36
C ILE A 56 3.57 -0.63 -5.74
N ARG A 57 4.91 -0.62 -5.83
CA ARG A 57 5.65 0.57 -6.28
C ARG A 57 5.36 0.86 -7.75
N VAL A 58 4.99 2.10 -8.06
CA VAL A 58 4.92 2.54 -9.45
C VAL A 58 6.35 2.73 -9.95
N VAL A 59 6.82 1.77 -10.75
CA VAL A 59 8.09 1.93 -11.46
C VAL A 59 7.79 2.85 -12.64
N SER A 60 8.23 4.11 -12.57
CA SER A 60 8.35 4.96 -13.76
C SER A 60 9.34 4.28 -14.69
N GLY A 61 8.83 3.45 -15.60
CA GLY A 61 9.60 2.71 -16.59
C GLY A 61 10.15 3.63 -17.66
N GLY A 62 11.04 4.54 -17.29
CA GLY A 62 11.96 5.18 -18.22
C GLY A 62 13.10 4.22 -18.58
N ARG A 63 12.80 3.20 -19.39
CA ARG A 63 13.81 2.57 -20.28
C ARG A 63 13.42 3.04 -21.68
N ALA A 64 14.07 3.96 -22.38
CA ALA A 64 15.51 4.28 -22.44
C ALA A 64 16.35 2.99 -22.47
N GLY A 65 16.31 2.31 -23.60
CA GLY A 65 17.09 1.09 -23.82
C GLY A 65 16.95 0.55 -25.23
N VAL A 66 17.57 1.27 -26.17
CA VAL A 66 18.09 0.93 -27.52
C VAL A 66 17.13 0.43 -28.60
#